data_AF-A0A1C3NY53-F1
#
_entry.id   AF-A0A1C3NY53-F1
#
_cell.length_a   1.000
_cell.length_b   1.000
_cell.length_c   1.000
_cell.angle_alpha   90.00
_cell.angle_beta   90.00
_cell.angle_gamma   90.00
#
_symmetry.space_group_name_H-M   'P 1'
#
loop_
_entity.id
_entity.type
_entity.pdbx_description
1 polymer ?
#
loop_
_entity_poly.entity_id
_entity_poly.type
_entity_poly.pdbx_seq_one_letter_code
_entity_poly.pdbx_strand_id
1 'polypeptide(L)' 'MICASQPLAFDDYLKNIGDEKMVIDMLVGDLQRVIEYPKLGFAIAQDVPEDVYAAYEALVAAGFDSRLLSG' A
#
# COMPACT_ATOMS: atom_id res chain seq x y z
N MET A 1 -26.57 -4.77 -3.27
CA MET A 1 -25.82 -3.50 -3.39
C MET A 1 -24.41 -3.87 -3.77
N ILE A 2 -23.91 -3.43 -4.92
CA ILE A 2 -22.53 -3.69 -5.35
C ILE A 2 -21.73 -2.44 -5.02
N CYS A 3 -20.75 -2.57 -4.13
CA CYS A 3 -19.77 -1.54 -3.88
C CYS A 3 -18.53 -1.90 -4.68
N ALA A 4 -18.26 -1.15 -5.74
CA ALA A 4 -17.08 -1.32 -6.58
C ALA A 4 -16.50 0.04 -6.89
N SER A 5 -15.18 0.10 -7.03
CA SER A 5 -14.49 1.30 -7.52
C SER A 5 -14.80 1.54 -9.00
N GLN A 6 -14.46 2.75 -9.46
CA GLN A 6 -14.48 3.06 -10.89
C GLN A 6 -13.49 2.14 -11.63
N PRO A 7 -13.86 1.54 -12.78
CA PRO A 7 -12.95 0.73 -13.56
C PRO A 7 -11.94 1.65 -14.27
N LEU A 8 -10.76 1.80 -13.70
CA LEU A 8 -9.68 2.65 -14.19
C LEU A 8 -8.36 1.88 -14.21
N ALA A 9 -7.57 2.04 -15.26
CA ALA A 9 -6.22 1.49 -15.32
C ALA A 9 -5.29 2.25 -14.35
N PHE A 10 -4.25 1.57 -13.86
CA PHE A 10 -3.31 2.17 -12.92
C PHE A 10 -2.63 3.43 -13.48
N ASP A 11 -2.16 3.39 -14.73
CA ASP A 11 -1.51 4.54 -15.37
C ASP A 11 -2.43 5.76 -15.48
N ASP A 12 -3.73 5.53 -15.72
CA ASP A 12 -4.70 6.62 -15.81
C ASP A 12 -5.08 7.14 -14.42
N TYR A 13 -5.06 6.29 -13.40
CA TYR A 13 -5.20 6.70 -12.01
C TYR A 13 -4.04 7.60 -11.56
N LEU A 14 -2.81 7.24 -11.89
CA LEU A 14 -1.62 8.04 -11.61
C LEU A 14 -1.70 9.43 -12.27
N LYS A 15 -2.03 9.48 -13.57
CA LYS A 15 -2.21 10.74 -14.30
C LYS A 15 -3.28 11.64 -13.68
N ASN A 16 -4.37 11.06 -13.18
CA ASN A 16 -5.45 11.82 -12.55
C ASN A 16 -5.05 12.42 -11.19
N ILE A 17 -4.22 11.72 -10.40
CA ILE A 17 -3.74 12.24 -9.12
C ILE A 17 -2.62 13.26 -9.33
N GLY A 18 -1.75 13.04 -10.33
CA GLY A 18 -0.66 13.94 -10.66
C GLY A 18 0.55 13.87 -9.72
N ASP A 19 0.52 13.01 -8.71
CA ASP A 19 1.62 12.74 -7.79
C ASP A 19 1.81 11.23 -7.62
N GLU A 20 2.66 10.65 -8.47
CA GLU A 20 2.97 9.22 -8.46
C GLU A 20 3.63 8.78 -7.15
N LYS A 21 4.49 9.63 -6.57
CA LYS A 21 5.14 9.32 -5.30
C LYS A 21 4.12 9.18 -4.19
N MET A 22 3.17 10.10 -4.10
CA MET A 22 2.08 10.04 -3.12
C MET A 22 1.28 8.73 -3.24
N VAL A 23 1.00 8.27 -4.45
CA VAL A 23 0.27 7.02 -4.67
C VAL A 23 1.09 5.82 -4.18
N ILE A 24 2.37 5.77 -4.52
CA ILE A 24 3.26 4.68 -4.07
C ILE A 24 3.42 4.72 -2.54
N ASP A 25 3.61 5.90 -1.94
CA ASP A 25 3.68 6.06 -0.48
C ASP A 25 2.40 5.52 0.19
N MET A 26 1.23 5.77 -0.40
CA MET A 26 -0.04 5.25 0.09
C MET A 26 -0.10 3.73 0.06
N LEU A 27 0.26 3.11 -1.07
CA LEU A 27 0.29 1.65 -1.23
C LEU A 27 1.26 0.98 -0.24
N VAL A 28 2.45 1.56 -0.06
CA VAL A 28 3.45 1.07 0.89
C VAL A 28 2.92 1.14 2.32
N GLY A 29 2.32 2.25 2.72
CA GLY A 29 1.71 2.38 4.04
C GLY A 29 0.54 1.41 4.26
N ASP A 30 -0.30 1.19 3.25
CA ASP A 30 -1.44 0.28 3.36
C ASP A 30 -0.98 -1.18 3.50
N LEU A 31 0.04 -1.59 2.75
CA LEU A 31 0.64 -2.92 2.90
C LEU A 31 1.27 -3.10 4.29
N GLN A 32 1.93 -2.09 4.83
CA GLN A 32 2.45 -2.14 6.21
C GLN A 32 1.32 -2.42 7.21
N ARG A 33 0.14 -1.81 7.03
CA ARG A 33 -1.02 -2.04 7.92
C ARG A 33 -1.55 -3.46 7.79
N VAL A 34 -1.60 -4.02 6.57
CA VAL A 34 -1.96 -5.43 6.36
C VAL A 34 -1.05 -6.37 7.18
N ILE A 35 0.23 -6.02 7.31
CA ILE A 35 1.23 -6.80 8.04
C ILE A 35 1.17 -6.55 9.57
N GLU A 36 1.05 -5.30 10.00
CA GLU A 36 1.20 -4.91 11.42
C GLU A 36 -0.11 -4.97 12.21
N TYR A 37 -1.25 -4.62 11.59
CA TYR A 37 -2.53 -4.52 12.30
C TYR A 37 -3.07 -5.84 12.86
N PRO A 38 -2.81 -7.01 12.27
CA PRO A 38 -3.15 -8.29 12.89
C PRO A 38 -2.50 -8.49 14.26
N LYS A 39 -1.27 -7.98 14.46
CA LYS A 39 -0.55 -8.06 15.75
C LYS A 39 -1.23 -7.21 16.83
N LEU A 40 -1.97 -6.18 16.43
CA LEU A 40 -2.72 -5.27 17.31
C LEU A 40 -4.20 -5.65 17.46
N GLY A 41 -4.65 -6.71 16.77
CA GLY A 41 -6.06 -7.14 16.77
C GLY A 41 -6.99 -6.26 15.95
N PHE A 42 -6.47 -5.35 15.12
CA PHE A 42 -7.28 -4.46 14.27
C PHE A 42 -7.69 -5.11 12.94
N ALA A 43 -6.99 -6.16 12.51
CA ALA A 43 -7.24 -6.86 11.26
C ALA A 43 -7.03 -8.37 11.39
N ILE A 44 -7.56 -9.15 10.45
CA ILE A 44 -7.27 -10.59 10.33
C ILE A 44 -5.96 -10.75 9.54
N ALA A 45 -5.06 -11.61 10.00
CA ALA A 45 -3.82 -11.91 9.30
C ALA A 45 -4.06 -12.37 7.86
N GLN A 46 -3.36 -11.76 6.92
CA GLN A 46 -3.35 -12.14 5.51
C GLN A 46 -1.98 -12.75 5.17
N ASP A 47 -1.97 -13.74 4.28
CA ASP A 47 -0.72 -14.23 3.70
C ASP A 47 -0.17 -13.16 2.74
N VAL A 48 1.07 -12.72 2.98
CA VAL A 48 1.75 -11.77 2.11
C VAL A 48 2.82 -12.54 1.35
N PRO A 49 2.66 -12.74 0.03
CA PRO A 49 3.65 -13.42 -0.79
C PRO A 49 5.04 -12.78 -0.66
N GLU A 50 6.08 -13.61 -0.74
CA GLU A 50 7.47 -13.17 -0.54
C GLU A 50 7.90 -12.08 -1.53
N ASP A 51 7.46 -12.17 -2.79
CA ASP A 51 7.73 -11.17 -3.82
C ASP A 51 7.07 -9.83 -3.52
N VAL A 52 5.85 -9.84 -2.98
CA VAL A 52 5.12 -8.64 -2.52
C VAL A 52 5.85 -8.00 -1.33
N TYR A 53 6.30 -8.81 -0.38
CA TYR A 53 7.05 -8.33 0.78
C TYR A 53 8.42 -7.75 0.37
N ALA A 54 9.14 -8.41 -0.53
CA ALA A 54 10.41 -7.91 -1.06
C ALA A 54 10.24 -6.60 -1.84
N ALA A 55 9.17 -6.45 -2.62
CA ALA A 55 8.85 -5.19 -3.31
C ALA A 55 8.56 -4.06 -2.31
N TYR A 56 7.83 -4.36 -1.23
CA TYR A 56 7.61 -3.42 -0.13
C TYR A 56 8.93 -2.94 0.49
N GLU A 57 9.82 -3.86 0.85
CA GLU A 57 11.12 -3.50 1.42
C GLU A 57 11.96 -2.65 0.46
N ALA A 58 11.97 -2.99 -0.83
CA ALA A 58 12.67 -2.22 -1.84
C ALA A 58 12.13 -0.79 -1.99
N LEU A 59 10.80 -0.61 -1.94
CA LEU A 59 10.16 0.70 -2.02
C LEU A 59 10.42 1.55 -0.76
N VAL A 60 10.38 0.94 0.44
CA VAL A 60 10.76 1.62 1.68
C VAL A 60 12.22 2.08 1.60
N ALA A 61 13.13 1.21 1.17
CA ALA A 61 14.54 1.55 1.00
C ALA A 61 14.78 2.64 -0.06
N ALA A 62 13.89 2.76 -1.05
CA ALA A 62 13.91 3.82 -2.06
C ALA A 62 13.31 5.16 -1.59
N GLY A 63 12.81 5.26 -0.36
CA GLY A 63 12.28 6.49 0.24
C GLY A 63 10.77 6.70 0.05
N PHE A 64 10.02 5.63 -0.21
CA PHE A 64 8.55 5.68 -0.27
C PHE A 64 7.91 5.44 1.11
N ASP A 65 8.35 6.19 2.12
CA ASP A 65 8.09 5.91 3.54
C ASP A 65 7.17 6.92 4.24
N SER A 66 6.67 7.93 3.53
CA SER A 66 5.95 9.08 4.13
C SER A 66 4.63 8.73 4.83
N ARG A 67 4.10 7.52 4.58
CA ARG A 67 2.84 7.00 5.15
C ARG A 67 3.04 5.80 6.06
N LEU A 68 4.28 5.44 6.37
CA LEU A 68 4.56 4.39 7.34
C LEU A 68 4.09 4.81 8.73
N LEU A 69 3.67 3.82 9.52
CA LEU A 69 3.36 3.99 10.93
C LEU A 69 4.60 4.50 11.65
N SER A 70 4.47 5.65 12.30
CA SER A 70 5.50 6.17 13.20
C SER A 70 5.39 5.43 14.54
N GLY A 71 6.52 4.93 15.04
CA GLY A 71 6.62 4.35 16.38
C GLY A 71 6.62 5.40 17.49
#